data_AF-D3SNH4-F1
#
_entry.id   AF-D3SNH4-F1
#
_cell.length_a   1.000
_cell.length_b   1.000
_cell.length_c   1.000
_cell.angle_alpha   90.00
_cell.angle_beta   90.00
_cell.angle_gamma   90.00
#
_symmetry.space_group_name_H-M   'P 1'
#
loop_
_entity.id
_entity.type
_entity.pdbx_description
1 polymer ?
#
loop_
_entity_poly.entity_id
_entity_poly.type
_entity_poly.pdbx_seq_one_letter_code
_entity_poly.pdbx_strand_id
1 'polypeptide(L)'
;MCDFESLHYHLKDELLRIFKEAETPIPRVKLEQLQSARICGLAHLAKVVLYLERDGYVTVINKDQPYQNWEIQIEAGILDFILGYP
;
A
#
# COMPACT_ATOMS: atom_id res chain seq x y z
N MET A 1 13.19 13.52 -9.68
CA MET A 1 12.18 14.06 -8.74
C MET A 1 11.14 12.98 -8.59
N CYS A 2 11.00 12.40 -7.40
CA CYS A 2 9.92 11.45 -7.15
C CYS A 2 8.61 12.22 -7.15
N ASP A 3 7.67 11.79 -7.98
CA ASP A 3 6.33 12.33 -8.02
C ASP A 3 5.38 11.48 -7.16
N PHE A 4 4.62 12.14 -6.29
CA PHE A 4 3.70 11.49 -5.36
C PHE A 4 2.57 10.78 -6.11
N GLU A 5 2.04 11.39 -7.17
CA GLU A 5 0.94 10.83 -7.95
C GLU A 5 1.36 9.53 -8.62
N SER A 6 2.55 9.52 -9.22
CA SER A 6 3.15 8.33 -9.82
C SER A 6 3.33 7.20 -8.81
N LEU A 7 3.90 7.49 -7.63
CA LEU A 7 4.08 6.49 -6.57
C LEU A 7 2.74 5.96 -6.05
N HIS A 8 1.76 6.83 -5.87
CA HIS A 8 0.42 6.48 -5.44
C HIS A 8 -0.28 5.58 -6.47
N TYR A 9 -0.20 5.92 -7.76
CA TYR A 9 -0.77 5.12 -8.85
C TYR A 9 -0.16 3.71 -8.90
N HIS A 10 1.17 3.61 -8.85
CA HIS A 10 1.86 2.32 -8.89
C HIS A 10 1.58 1.47 -7.65
N LEU A 11 1.58 2.09 -6.46
CA LEU A 11 1.25 1.39 -5.23
C LEU A 11 -0.18 0.84 -5.28
N LYS A 12 -1.13 1.64 -5.76
CA LYS A 12 -2.53 1.23 -5.92
C LYS A 12 -2.67 -0.04 -6.77
N ASP A 13 -2.05 -0.04 -7.96
CA ASP A 13 -2.09 -1.18 -8.87
C ASP A 13 -1.42 -2.42 -8.26
N GLU A 14 -0.29 -2.23 -7.58
CA GLU A 14 0.42 -3.29 -6.88
C GLU A 14 -0.43 -3.91 -5.75
N LEU A 15 -1.04 -3.10 -4.88
CA LEU A 15 -1.90 -3.58 -3.79
C LEU A 15 -3.13 -4.32 -4.32
N LEU A 16 -3.72 -3.81 -5.40
CA LEU A 16 -4.87 -4.43 -6.02
C LEU A 16 -4.52 -5.80 -6.61
N ARG A 17 -3.36 -5.92 -7.26
CA ARG A 17 -2.85 -7.20 -7.77
C ARG A 17 -2.63 -8.19 -6.62
N ILE A 18 -1.93 -7.77 -5.57
CA ILE A 18 -1.69 -8.61 -4.37
C ILE A 18 -3.00 -9.09 -3.78
N PHE A 19 -3.99 -8.21 -3.65
CA PHE A 19 -5.30 -8.57 -3.11
C PHE A 19 -6.04 -9.61 -3.96
N LYS A 20 -6.02 -9.46 -5.29
CA LYS A 20 -6.69 -10.40 -6.22
C LYS A 20 -6.02 -11.76 -6.29
N GLU A 21 -4.70 -11.81 -6.16
CA GLU A 21 -3.89 -13.03 -6.24
C GLU A 21 -3.72 -13.72 -4.88
N ALA A 22 -4.12 -13.08 -3.79
CA ALA A 22 -3.97 -13.63 -2.46
C ALA A 22 -4.84 -14.87 -2.25
N GLU A 23 -4.21 -15.93 -1.74
CA GLU A 23 -4.91 -17.15 -1.30
C GLU A 23 -5.63 -16.94 0.05
N THR A 24 -5.34 -15.83 0.74
CA THR A 24 -5.90 -15.47 2.03
C THR A 24 -6.88 -14.31 1.90
N PRO A 25 -7.98 -14.28 2.68
CA PRO A 25 -9.00 -13.23 2.60
C PRO A 25 -8.49 -11.85 3.03
N ILE A 26 -7.40 -11.80 3.81
CA ILE A 26 -6.81 -10.56 4.32
C ILE A 26 -5.29 -10.64 4.12
N PRO A 27 -4.79 -10.28 2.93
CA PRO A 27 -3.37 -10.37 2.64
C PRO A 27 -2.56 -9.34 3.42
N ARG A 28 -1.33 -9.73 3.80
CA ARG A 28 -0.37 -8.88 4.49
C ARG A 28 0.96 -8.87 3.74
N VAL A 29 1.60 -7.71 3.65
CA VAL A 29 2.88 -7.54 2.96
C VAL A 29 3.74 -6.52 3.68
N LYS A 30 5.05 -6.77 3.75
CA LYS A 30 6.01 -5.80 4.31
C LYS A 30 6.24 -4.66 3.32
N LEU A 31 6.43 -3.43 3.82
CA LEU A 31 6.73 -2.28 2.94
C LEU A 31 7.96 -2.53 2.06
N GLU A 32 8.98 -3.21 2.58
CA GLU A 32 10.21 -3.53 1.85
C GLU A 32 10.00 -4.53 0.70
N GLN A 33 8.91 -5.30 0.74
CA GLN A 33 8.56 -6.27 -0.30
C GLN A 33 7.82 -5.64 -1.49
N LEU A 34 7.29 -4.42 -1.31
CA LEU A 34 6.59 -3.70 -2.37
C LEU A 34 7.59 -3.18 -3.41
N GLN A 35 7.33 -3.47 -4.67
CA GLN A 35 8.09 -2.97 -5.81
C GLN A 35 8.04 -1.44 -5.86
N SER A 36 6.94 -0.84 -5.40
CA SER A 36 6.77 0.60 -5.24
C SER A 36 7.85 1.24 -4.36
N ALA A 37 8.47 0.49 -3.42
CA ALA A 37 9.57 0.99 -2.60
C ALA A 37 10.81 1.36 -3.45
N ARG A 38 10.97 0.74 -4.63
CA ARG A 38 12.11 0.97 -5.54
C ARG A 38 11.96 2.23 -6.38
N ILE A 39 10.77 2.80 -6.48
CA ILE A 39 10.49 3.97 -7.33
C ILE A 39 11.03 5.24 -6.65
N CYS A 40 10.67 5.43 -5.37
CA CYS A 40 10.91 6.67 -4.63
C CYS A 40 11.62 6.47 -3.28
N GLY A 41 11.97 5.23 -2.96
CA GLY A 41 12.49 4.85 -1.66
C GLY A 41 11.39 4.61 -0.62
N LEU A 42 11.77 3.89 0.43
CA LEU A 42 10.87 3.39 1.46
C LEU A 42 10.20 4.50 2.28
N ALA A 43 10.88 5.62 2.50
CA ALA A 43 10.34 6.75 3.25
C ALA A 43 9.17 7.44 2.52
N HIS A 44 9.23 7.56 1.18
CA HIS A 44 8.11 8.10 0.40
C HIS A 44 6.96 7.10 0.35
N LEU A 45 7.28 5.82 0.19
CA LEU A 45 6.28 4.76 0.24
C LEU A 45 5.51 4.77 1.56
N ALA A 46 6.21 4.89 2.69
CA ALA A 46 5.57 4.95 4.00
C ALA A 46 4.57 6.12 4.12
N LYS A 47 4.88 7.29 3.55
CA LYS A 47 3.95 8.43 3.52
C LYS A 47 2.68 8.13 2.73
N VAL A 48 2.81 7.48 1.56
CA VAL A 48 1.65 7.10 0.74
C VAL A 48 0.83 6.01 1.43
N VAL A 49 1.49 5.05 2.08
CA VAL A 49 0.81 4.01 2.88
C VAL A 49 -0.02 4.63 3.99
N LEU A 50 0.50 5.62 4.71
CA LEU A 50 -0.27 6.34 5.75
C LEU A 50 -1.47 7.11 5.17
N TYR A 51 -1.33 7.63 3.94
CA TYR A 51 -2.44 8.26 3.23
C TYR A 51 -3.54 7.23 2.91
N LEU A 52 -3.17 6.06 2.38
CA LEU A 52 -4.10 4.96 2.10
C LEU A 52 -4.73 4.38 3.36
N GLU A 53 -4.00 4.36 4.47
CA GLU A 53 -4.51 3.91 5.78
C GLU A 53 -5.60 4.84 6.31
N ARG A 54 -5.38 6.16 6.20
CA ARG A 54 -6.39 7.15 6.57
C ARG A 54 -7.67 6.99 5.76
N ASP A 55 -7.54 6.63 4.49
CA ASP A 55 -8.67 6.45 3.57
C ASP A 55 -9.30 5.04 3.69
N GLY A 56 -8.77 4.17 4.58
CA GLY A 56 -9.36 2.86 4.91
C GLY A 56 -8.99 1.72 3.96
N TYR A 57 -8.03 1.91 3.06
CA TYR A 57 -7.63 0.91 2.07
C TYR A 57 -6.62 -0.10 2.59
N VAL A 58 -5.83 0.30 3.59
CA VAL A 58 -4.84 -0.56 4.24
C VAL A 58 -4.83 -0.29 5.75
N THR A 59 -4.34 -1.25 6.53
CA THR A 59 -4.04 -1.03 7.96
C THR A 59 -2.54 -1.23 8.16
N VAL A 60 -1.85 -0.26 8.79
CA VAL A 60 -0.43 -0.41 9.11
C VAL A 60 -0.28 -1.20 10.41
N ILE A 61 0.47 -2.31 10.32
CA ILE A 61 0.82 -3.17 11.44
C ILE A 61 2.23 -2.80 11.93
N ASN A 62 2.45 -2.93 13.24
CA ASN A 62 3.72 -2.59 13.92
C ASN A 62 4.11 -1.10 13.77
N LYS A 63 3.13 -0.20 13.81
CA LYS A 63 3.31 1.25 13.62
C LYS A 63 4.15 1.92 14.72
N ASP A 64 4.33 1.24 15.84
CA ASP A 64 5.22 1.58 16.95
C ASP A 64 6.72 1.36 16.61
N GLN A 65 7.02 0.63 15.54
CA GLN A 65 8.38 0.34 15.07
C GLN A 65 8.82 1.32 13.96
N PRO A 66 10.12 1.36 13.62
CA PRO A 66 10.58 2.06 12.42
C PRO A 66 9.88 1.56 11.15
N TYR A 67 9.62 2.46 10.19
CA TYR A 67 8.84 2.17 8.99
C TYR A 67 9.41 1.05 8.10
N GLN A 68 10.70 0.72 8.26
CA GLN A 68 11.35 -0.43 7.65
C GLN A 68 10.68 -1.76 8.03
N ASN A 69 10.15 -1.84 9.25
CA ASN A 69 9.55 -3.05 9.80
C ASN A 69 8.02 -3.07 9.69
N TRP A 70 7.44 -2.06 9.04
CA TRP A 70 5.99 -2.00 8.90
C TRP A 70 5.49 -3.07 7.93
N GLU A 71 4.37 -3.65 8.32
CA GLU A 71 3.54 -4.50 7.47
C GLU A 71 2.26 -3.74 7.17
N ILE A 72 1.72 -3.95 5.97
CA ILE A 72 0.38 -3.48 5.63
C ILE A 72 -0.53 -4.66 5.47
N GLN A 73 -1.69 -4.56 6.10
CA GLN A 73 -2.84 -5.39 5.83
C GLN A 73 -3.67 -4.72 4.75
N ILE A 74 -3.99 -5.41 3.67
CA ILE A 74 -4.79 -4.85 2.57
C ILE A 74 -6.26 -5.11 2.86
N GLU A 75 -7.05 -4.04 2.95
CA GLU A 75 -8.48 -4.11 3.26
C GLU A 75 -9.31 -4.27 1.97
N ALA A 76 -10.51 -4.84 2.10
CA ALA A 76 -11.41 -5.06 0.96
C ALA A 76 -11.81 -3.76 0.24
N GLY A 77 -11.75 -2.60 0.92
CA GLY A 77 -11.97 -1.29 0.32
C GLY A 77 -11.02 -0.97 -0.83
N ILE A 78 -9.88 -1.66 -0.96
CA ILE A 78 -8.98 -1.53 -2.11
C ILE A 78 -9.68 -1.80 -3.45
N LEU A 79 -10.77 -2.58 -3.45
CA LEU A 79 -11.56 -2.88 -4.65
C LEU A 79 -12.32 -1.66 -5.19
N ASP A 80 -12.58 -0.66 -4.36
CA ASP A 80 -13.23 0.59 -4.80
C ASP A 80 -12.36 1.35 -5.82
N PHE A 81 -11.05 1.07 -5.85
CA PHE A 81 -10.15 1.57 -6.87
C PHE A 81 -10.39 1.01 -8.28
N ILE A 82 -11.02 -0.16 -8.40
CA ILE A 82 -11.44 -0.71 -9.71
C ILE A 82 -12.65 0.05 -10.23
N LEU A 83 -13.57 0.37 -9.32
CA LEU A 83 -14.89 0.90 -9.67
C LEU A 83 -14.85 2.39 -10.02
N GLY A 84 -13.73 3.07 -9.77
CA GLY A 84 -13.56 4.49 -10.10
C GLY A 84 -14.75 5.29 -9.61
N TYR A 85 -15.11 5.17 -8.33
CA TYR A 85 -16.13 6.04 -7.79
C TYR A 85 -15.55 7.48 -7.68
N PRO A 86 -16.37 8.50 -7.99
CA PRO A 86 -15.96 9.80 -8.51
C PRO A 86 -15.24 10.69 -7.50
#